data_AF-A0A915KRM4-F1
#
_entry.id   AF-A0A915KRM4-F1
#
_cell.length_a   1.000
_cell.length_b   1.000
_cell.length_c   1.000
_cell.angle_alpha   90.00
_cell.angle_beta   90.00
_cell.angle_gamma   90.00
#
_symmetry.space_group_name_H-M   'P 1'
#
loop_
_entity.id
_entity.type
_entity.pdbx_description
1 polymer ?
#
loop_
_entity_poly.entity_id
_entity_poly.type
_entity_poly.pdbx_seq_one_letter_code
_entity_poly.pdbx_strand_id
1 'polypeptide(L)'
;MHNCRDLIANVDRFVKENFQTLRRKNLHFLQQINLEYLTQLFSDDDLNVENEEQVFETLIDWLEFEKERRQFCQDLLPKIRLTQLSMDFLMKKVLVHPIIESFCSKKMVKNVHFLLKKC
;
A
#
# COMPACT_ATOMS: atom_id res chain seq x y z
N MET A 1 30.61 5.42 -14.55
CA MET A 1 29.27 4.83 -14.80
C MET A 1 28.39 5.07 -13.58
N HIS A 2 27.81 6.26 -13.41
CA HIS A 2 27.20 6.70 -12.13
C HIS A 2 25.82 7.36 -12.25
N ASN A 3 25.16 7.36 -13.42
CA ASN A 3 24.03 8.27 -13.63
C ASN A 3 22.62 7.70 -13.35
N CYS A 4 22.50 6.45 -12.91
CA CYS A 4 21.18 5.82 -12.66
C CYS A 4 20.81 5.76 -11.17
N ARG A 5 21.80 5.64 -10.26
CA ARG A 5 21.52 5.54 -8.81
C ARG A 5 21.01 6.86 -8.25
N ASP A 6 21.61 7.97 -8.64
CA ASP A 6 21.17 9.30 -8.20
C ASP A 6 19.81 9.66 -8.80
N LEU A 7 19.51 9.22 -10.03
CA LEU A 7 18.21 9.43 -10.64
C LEU A 7 17.11 8.63 -9.92
N ILE A 8 17.35 7.36 -9.61
CA ILE A 8 16.39 6.53 -8.88
C ILE A 8 16.15 7.08 -7.48
N ALA A 9 17.20 7.51 -6.77
CA ALA A 9 17.06 8.12 -5.44
C ALA A 9 16.27 9.45 -5.50
N ASN A 10 16.45 10.24 -6.56
CA ASN A 10 15.67 11.46 -6.75
C ASN A 10 14.20 11.18 -7.09
N VAL A 11 13.92 10.14 -7.90
CA VAL A 11 12.54 9.70 -8.18
C VAL A 11 11.88 9.18 -6.92
N ASP A 12 12.59 8.39 -6.11
CA ASP A 12 12.11 7.88 -4.83
C ASP A 12 11.74 9.01 -3.86
N ARG A 13 12.65 9.96 -3.65
CA ARG A 13 12.34 11.15 -2.85
C ARG A 13 11.15 11.93 -3.42
N PHE A 14 11.10 12.12 -4.74
CA PHE A 14 10.00 12.84 -5.37
C PHE A 14 8.65 12.14 -5.14
N VAL A 15 8.59 10.82 -5.31
CA VAL A 15 7.38 10.03 -5.07
C VAL A 15 6.99 10.09 -3.61
N LYS A 16 7.95 9.95 -2.69
CA LYS A 16 7.70 10.04 -1.25
C LYS A 16 7.13 11.39 -0.85
N GLU A 17 7.77 12.48 -1.25
CA GLU A 17 7.35 13.85 -0.93
C GLU A 17 6.01 14.22 -1.59
N ASN A 18 5.78 13.73 -2.81
CA ASN A 18 4.59 14.06 -3.59
C ASN A 18 3.51 12.97 -3.58
N PHE A 19 3.61 11.95 -2.72
CA PHE A 19 2.75 10.77 -2.77
C PHE A 19 1.26 11.13 -2.74
N GLN A 20 0.85 12.02 -1.82
CA GLN A 20 -0.51 12.55 -1.76
C GLN A 20 -0.96 13.24 -3.05
N THR A 21 -0.07 14.01 -3.66
CA THR A 21 -0.36 14.73 -4.91
C THR A 21 -0.45 13.76 -6.08
N LEU A 22 0.45 12.78 -6.15
CA LEU A 22 0.43 11.71 -7.14
C LEU A 22 -0.86 10.91 -7.01
N ARG A 23 -1.27 10.58 -5.80
CA ARG A 23 -2.54 9.88 -5.55
C ARG A 23 -3.76 10.68 -6.02
N ARG A 24 -3.81 11.99 -5.71
CA ARG A 24 -4.94 12.86 -6.08
C ARG A 24 -4.98 13.23 -7.57
N LYS A 25 -3.82 13.48 -8.19
CA LYS A 25 -3.72 14.06 -9.55
C LYS A 25 -3.21 13.09 -10.61
N ASN A 26 -2.46 12.07 -10.23
CA ASN A 26 -1.74 11.17 -11.14
C ASN A 26 -1.76 9.71 -10.66
N LEU A 27 -2.93 9.17 -10.31
CA LEU A 27 -3.06 7.78 -9.83
C LEU A 27 -2.48 6.77 -10.84
N HIS A 28 -2.56 7.07 -12.14
CA HIS A 28 -1.98 6.26 -13.21
C HIS A 28 -0.46 6.08 -13.07
N PHE A 29 0.25 7.06 -12.51
CA PHE A 29 1.68 6.91 -12.23
C PHE A 29 1.90 5.83 -11.17
N LEU A 30 1.11 5.84 -10.09
CA LEU A 30 1.17 4.82 -9.06
C LEU A 30 0.80 3.43 -9.60
N GLN A 31 -0.17 3.35 -10.52
CA GLN A 31 -0.55 2.10 -11.19
C GLN A 31 0.55 1.54 -12.11
N GLN A 32 1.43 2.38 -12.65
CA GLN A 32 2.55 1.95 -13.49
C GLN A 32 3.80 1.51 -12.70
N ILE A 33 3.82 1.77 -11.38
CA ILE A 33 4.90 1.33 -10.51
C ILE A 33 4.95 -0.22 -10.46
N ASN A 34 6.15 -0.78 -10.49
CA ASN A 34 6.37 -2.21 -10.31
C ASN A 34 6.25 -2.63 -8.84
N LEU A 35 5.99 -3.93 -8.63
CA LEU A 35 5.81 -4.51 -7.29
C LEU A 35 6.95 -4.17 -6.33
N GLU A 36 8.21 -4.33 -6.78
CA GLU A 36 9.39 -4.13 -5.94
C GLU A 36 9.47 -2.70 -5.39
N TYR A 37 9.24 -1.69 -6.25
CA TYR A 37 9.29 -0.30 -5.84
C TYR A 37 8.08 0.08 -4.97
N LEU A 38 6.88 -0.44 -5.27
CA LEU A 38 5.71 -0.26 -4.40
C LEU A 38 5.95 -0.87 -3.00
N THR A 39 6.58 -2.04 -2.96
CA THR A 39 6.95 -2.73 -1.71
C THR A 39 7.94 -1.91 -0.91
N GLN A 40 8.95 -1.32 -1.57
CA GLN A 40 9.90 -0.42 -0.91
C GLN A 40 9.20 0.82 -0.37
N LEU A 41 8.34 1.47 -1.17
CA LEU A 41 7.56 2.64 -0.74
C LEU A 41 6.69 2.36 0.48
N PHE A 42 5.98 1.22 0.51
CA PHE A 42 5.14 0.85 1.65
C PHE A 42 5.94 0.35 2.85
N SER A 43 7.16 -0.13 2.64
CA SER A 43 8.07 -0.46 3.73
C SER A 43 8.79 0.78 4.28
N ASP A 44 8.68 1.92 3.58
CA ASP A 44 9.35 3.16 3.96
C ASP A 44 8.44 3.99 4.86
N ASP A 45 8.98 4.35 6.01
CA ASP A 45 8.25 5.02 7.07
C ASP A 45 8.21 6.54 6.87
N ASP A 46 9.03 7.09 5.96
CA ASP A 46 9.13 8.51 5.62
C ASP A 46 8.22 8.92 4.43
N LEU A 47 7.24 8.07 4.07
CA LEU A 47 6.29 8.37 3.01
C LEU A 47 5.39 9.55 3.42
N ASN A 48 5.32 10.61 2.61
CA ASN A 48 4.51 11.80 2.93
C ASN A 48 3.01 11.53 2.71
N VAL A 49 2.37 10.82 3.64
CA VAL A 49 0.94 10.50 3.65
C VAL A 49 0.24 11.16 4.82
N GLU A 50 -1.02 11.56 4.61
CA GLU A 50 -1.85 12.10 5.70
C GLU A 50 -2.18 11.00 6.71
N ASN A 51 -2.53 9.80 6.21
CA ASN A 51 -2.87 8.63 7.00
C ASN A 51 -2.48 7.37 6.21
N GLU A 52 -2.23 6.27 6.92
CA GLU A 52 -2.03 4.94 6.33
C GLU A 52 -3.24 4.46 5.49
N GLU A 53 -4.42 5.06 5.72
CA GLU A 53 -5.62 4.78 4.91
C GLU A 53 -5.36 5.05 3.42
N GLN A 54 -4.58 6.09 3.11
CA GLN A 54 -4.21 6.43 1.74
C GLN A 54 -3.31 5.37 1.12
N VAL A 55 -2.40 4.80 1.91
CA VAL A 55 -1.46 3.75 1.49
C VAL A 55 -2.24 2.47 1.17
N PHE A 56 -3.18 2.09 2.04
CA PHE A 56 -4.06 0.95 1.81
C PHE A 56 -4.91 1.13 0.56
N GLU A 57 -5.54 2.29 0.39
CA GLU A 57 -6.35 2.53 -0.81
C GLU A 57 -5.50 2.49 -2.08
N THR A 58 -4.27 3.05 -2.06
CA THR A 58 -3.35 2.94 -3.20
C THR A 58 -2.95 1.50 -3.51
N LEU A 59 -2.74 0.66 -2.48
CA LEU A 59 -2.52 -0.77 -2.69
C LEU A 59 -3.72 -1.40 -3.42
N ILE A 60 -4.94 -1.12 -2.96
CA ILE A 60 -6.16 -1.64 -3.60
C ILE A 60 -6.26 -1.18 -5.05
N ASP A 61 -6.11 0.12 -5.33
CA ASP A 61 -6.14 0.67 -6.69
C ASP A 61 -5.11 -0.01 -7.61
N TRP A 62 -3.93 -0.30 -7.06
CA TRP A 62 -2.85 -0.98 -7.77
C TRP A 62 -3.15 -2.47 -8.05
N LEU A 63 -3.80 -3.17 -7.11
CA LEU A 63 -4.25 -4.56 -7.27
C LEU A 63 -5.50 -4.67 -8.17
N GLU A 64 -6.33 -3.62 -8.22
CA GLU A 64 -7.49 -3.55 -9.10
C GLU A 64 -7.09 -3.30 -10.55
N PHE A 65 -6.00 -2.56 -10.76
CA PHE A 65 -5.48 -2.24 -12.10
C PHE A 65 -5.12 -3.49 -12.92
N GLU A 66 -4.40 -4.47 -12.33
CA GLU A 66 -4.12 -5.75 -13.00
C GLU A 66 -4.50 -6.95 -12.13
N LYS A 67 -5.26 -7.88 -12.70
CA LYS A 67 -5.72 -9.09 -11.99
C LYS A 67 -4.56 -9.96 -11.51
N GLU A 68 -3.48 -10.04 -12.28
CA GLU A 68 -2.28 -10.80 -11.90
C GLU A 68 -1.62 -10.22 -10.64
N ARG A 69 -1.77 -8.93 -10.37
CA ARG A 69 -1.17 -8.31 -9.19
C ARG A 69 -1.84 -8.72 -7.89
N ARG A 70 -3.10 -9.15 -7.94
CA ARG A 70 -3.90 -9.56 -6.77
C ARG A 70 -3.21 -10.63 -5.93
N GLN A 71 -2.42 -11.50 -6.55
CA GLN A 71 -1.63 -12.52 -5.85
C GLN A 71 -0.59 -11.93 -4.88
N PHE A 72 -0.10 -10.72 -5.14
CA PHE A 72 0.87 -10.02 -4.29
C PHE A 72 0.23 -9.27 -3.12
N CYS A 73 -1.11 -9.30 -3.00
CA CYS A 73 -1.84 -8.75 -1.85
C CYS A 73 -1.20 -9.21 -0.53
N GLN A 74 -0.90 -10.51 -0.41
CA GLN A 74 -0.37 -11.10 0.80
C GLN A 74 1.04 -10.60 1.18
N ASP A 75 1.83 -10.14 0.21
CA ASP A 75 3.21 -9.67 0.39
C ASP A 75 3.27 -8.16 0.63
N LEU A 76 2.33 -7.41 0.04
CA LEU A 76 2.25 -5.94 0.15
C LEU A 76 1.44 -5.47 1.37
N LEU A 77 0.32 -6.13 1.67
CA LEU A 77 -0.54 -5.75 2.79
C LEU A 77 0.17 -5.73 4.17
N PRO A 78 1.12 -6.62 4.51
CA PRO A 78 1.80 -6.57 5.81
C PRO A 78 2.85 -5.47 5.88
N LYS A 79 3.21 -4.83 4.75
CA LYS A 79 4.08 -3.66 4.74
C LYS A 79 3.37 -2.42 5.25
N ILE A 80 2.05 -2.37 5.03
CA ILE A 80 1.19 -1.29 5.52
C ILE A 80 1.02 -1.42 7.03
N ARG A 81 1.18 -0.32 7.75
CA ARG A 81 1.05 -0.28 9.20
C ARG A 81 -0.42 -0.27 9.60
N LEU A 82 -1.05 -1.45 9.53
CA LEU A 82 -2.47 -1.63 9.85
C LEU A 82 -2.83 -1.14 11.27
N THR A 83 -1.86 -1.05 12.18
CA THR A 83 -2.01 -0.49 13.54
C THR A 83 -2.23 1.02 13.57
N GLN A 84 -1.85 1.74 12.52
CA GLN A 84 -2.09 3.18 12.39
C GLN A 84 -3.41 3.49 11.65
N LEU A 85 -4.08 2.46 11.12
CA LEU A 85 -5.42 2.60 10.54
C LEU A 85 -6.48 2.66 11.63
N SER A 86 -7.54 3.42 11.36
CA SER A 86 -8.71 3.49 12.23
C SER A 86 -9.42 2.13 12.32
N MET A 87 -9.92 1.76 13.51
CA MET A 87 -10.67 0.50 13.70
C MET A 87 -11.88 0.38 12.76
N ASP A 88 -12.62 1.46 12.57
CA ASP A 88 -13.73 1.53 11.61
C ASP A 88 -13.27 1.23 10.18
N PHE A 89 -12.11 1.74 9.77
CA PHE A 89 -11.57 1.53 8.43
C PHE A 89 -11.14 0.07 8.21
N LEU A 90 -10.49 -0.53 9.20
CA LEU A 90 -10.14 -1.96 9.19
C LEU A 90 -11.38 -2.83 9.04
N MET A 91 -12.45 -2.55 9.80
CA MET A 91 -13.68 -3.34 9.76
C MET A 91 -14.52 -3.11 8.51
N LYS A 92 -14.67 -1.86 8.05
CA LYS A 92 -15.58 -1.52 6.94
C LYS A 92 -14.93 -1.61 5.57
N LYS A 93 -13.62 -1.37 5.46
CA LYS A 93 -12.87 -1.49 4.21
C LYS A 93 -12.01 -2.73 4.18
N VAL A 94 -11.00 -2.85 5.05
CA VAL A 94 -9.96 -3.89 4.90
C VAL A 94 -10.54 -5.30 4.94
N LEU A 95 -11.35 -5.62 5.95
CA LEU A 95 -11.93 -6.96 6.13
C LEU A 95 -13.03 -7.30 5.12
N VAL A 96 -13.72 -6.30 4.58
CA VAL A 96 -14.85 -6.47 3.65
C VAL A 96 -14.38 -6.44 2.20
N HIS A 97 -13.15 -6.01 1.93
CA HIS A 97 -12.67 -5.86 0.58
C HIS A 97 -12.48 -7.23 -0.11
N PRO A 98 -13.12 -7.48 -1.27
CA PRO A 98 -13.15 -8.80 -1.89
C PRO A 98 -11.76 -9.29 -2.30
N ILE A 99 -10.84 -8.38 -2.64
CA ILE A 99 -9.45 -8.74 -2.96
C ILE A 99 -8.72 -9.24 -1.70
N ILE A 100 -8.92 -8.60 -0.56
CA ILE A 100 -8.29 -9.01 0.69
C ILE A 100 -8.87 -10.34 1.14
N GLU A 101 -10.18 -10.51 1.04
CA GLU A 101 -10.85 -11.76 1.40
C GLU A 101 -10.43 -12.95 0.49
N SER A 102 -10.30 -12.70 -0.81
CA SER A 102 -10.03 -13.76 -1.80
C SER A 102 -8.54 -14.09 -1.98
N PHE A 103 -7.65 -13.09 -1.86
CA PHE A 103 -6.23 -13.23 -2.22
C PHE A 103 -5.26 -13.03 -1.07
N CYS A 104 -5.63 -12.28 -0.03
CA CYS A 104 -4.76 -12.15 1.13
C CYS A 104 -4.89 -13.36 2.06
N SER A 105 -3.76 -13.79 2.66
CA SER A 105 -3.73 -15.00 3.48
C SER A 105 -4.72 -14.91 4.64
N LYS A 106 -5.46 -15.99 4.92
CA LYS A 106 -6.36 -16.10 6.09
C LYS A 106 -5.65 -15.78 7.41
N LYS A 107 -4.33 -15.97 7.48
CA LYS A 107 -3.51 -15.58 8.65
C LYS A 107 -3.49 -14.06 8.84
N MET A 108 -3.40 -13.30 7.75
CA MET A 108 -3.39 -11.84 7.80
C MET A 108 -4.74 -11.29 8.25
N VAL A 109 -5.84 -11.79 7.68
CA VAL A 109 -7.19 -11.38 8.06
C VAL A 109 -7.45 -11.65 9.55
N LYS A 110 -6.94 -12.78 10.05
CA LYS A 110 -6.95 -13.10 11.49
C LYS A 110 -6.10 -12.14 12.32
N ASN A 111 -4.94 -11.70 11.83
CA ASN A 111 -4.11 -10.72 12.53
C ASN A 111 -4.84 -9.37 12.65
N VAL A 112 -5.50 -8.90 11.59
CA VAL A 112 -6.33 -7.68 11.63
C VAL A 112 -7.46 -7.85 12.64
N HIS A 113 -8.16 -8.98 12.61
CA HIS A 113 -9.21 -9.29 13.59
C HIS A 113 -8.69 -9.35 15.03
N PHE A 114 -7.45 -9.83 15.23
CA PHE A 114 -6.80 -9.87 16.53
C PHE A 114 -6.42 -8.46 17.03
N LEU A 115 -5.92 -7.59 16.14
CA LEU A 115 -5.64 -6.19 16.47
C LEU A 115 -6.91 -5.47 16.92
N LEU A 116 -8.03 -5.68 16.23
CA LEU A 116 -9.34 -5.11 16.59
C LEU A 116 -9.87 -5.57 17.95
N LYS A 117 -9.50 -6.78 18.41
CA LYS A 117 -9.90 -7.29 19.73
C LYS A 117 -9.02 -6.79 20.88
N LYS A 118 -7.90 -6.14 20.58
CA LYS A 118 -6.89 -5.72 21.56
C LYS A 118 -6.95 -4.23 21.90
N CYS A 119 -7.75 -3.45 21.17
CA CYS A 119 -8.13 -2.08 21.49
C CYS A 119 -9.44 -2.08 22.29
#